data_AF-A0A0L6JRK2-F1
#
_entry.id   AF-A0A0L6JRK2-F1
#
_cell.length_a   1.000
_cell.length_b   1.000
_cell.length_c   1.000
_cell.angle_alpha   90.00
_cell.angle_beta   90.00
_cell.angle_gamma   90.00
#
_symmetry.space_group_name_H-M   'P 1'
#
loop_
_entity.id
_entity.type
_entity.pdbx_description
1 polymer ?
#
loop_
_entity_poly.entity_id
_entity_poly.type
_entity_poly.pdbx_seq_one_letter_code
_entity_poly.pdbx_strand_id
1 'polypeptide(L)'
;MSSNMKYQIWKERIADYSSSNLKAQEWCNKNNLSIKTFYYWLRRFNKETISSSNTPNEFVPVTVTTQDIIINNTSVPIVIRLGNIAIDVADGCQTDNLRKVLEVLGVYA
;
A
#
# COMPACT_ATOMS: atom_id res chain seq x y z
N MET A 1 9.00 37.94 -10.71
CA MET A 1 7.79 37.89 -9.87
C MET A 1 6.87 36.66 -10.13
N SER A 2 7.35 35.49 -10.60
CA SER A 2 6.43 34.45 -11.16
C SER A 2 6.37 33.08 -10.46
N SER A 3 7.26 32.74 -9.53
CA SER A 3 7.23 31.40 -8.90
C SER A 3 6.06 31.18 -7.94
N ASN A 4 5.67 32.21 -7.16
CA ASN A 4 4.65 32.05 -6.13
C ASN A 4 3.23 31.96 -6.73
N MET A 5 2.95 32.72 -7.80
CA MET A 5 1.65 32.67 -8.49
C MET A 5 1.37 31.28 -9.10
N LYS A 6 2.38 30.68 -9.74
CA LYS A 6 2.25 29.31 -10.29
C LYS A 6 1.98 28.29 -9.19
N TYR A 7 2.62 28.44 -8.03
CA TYR A 7 2.41 27.55 -6.89
C TYR A 7 0.96 27.62 -6.39
N GLN A 8 0.41 28.83 -6.20
CA GLN A 8 -0.97 28.98 -5.73
C GLN A 8 -2.00 28.39 -6.71
N ILE A 9 -1.83 28.66 -8.01
CA ILE A 9 -2.70 28.09 -9.05
C ILE A 9 -2.69 26.56 -9.01
N TRP A 10 -1.52 25.95 -8.86
CA TRP A 10 -1.42 24.49 -8.80
C TRP A 10 -1.92 23.90 -7.49
N LYS A 11 -1.87 24.66 -6.40
CA LYS A 11 -2.43 24.28 -5.11
C LYS A 11 -3.96 24.22 -5.17
N GLU A 12 -4.60 25.25 -5.74
CA GLU A 12 -6.06 25.26 -5.97
C GLU A 12 -6.49 24.10 -6.86
N ARG A 13 -5.80 23.90 -7.99
CA ARG A 13 -6.05 22.80 -8.92
C ARG A 13 -6.00 21.42 -8.27
N ILE A 14 -5.08 21.19 -7.34
CA ILE A 14 -4.99 19.90 -6.64
C ILE A 14 -6.10 19.74 -5.61
N ALA A 15 -6.52 20.82 -4.95
CA ALA A 15 -7.70 20.80 -4.09
C ALA A 15 -8.97 20.46 -4.91
N ASP A 16 -9.13 21.07 -6.08
CA ASP A 16 -10.23 20.77 -7.01
C ASP A 16 -10.18 19.34 -7.56
N TYR A 17 -8.98 18.81 -7.84
CA TYR A 17 -8.82 17.41 -8.21
C TYR A 17 -9.28 16.48 -7.09
N SER A 18 -8.86 16.76 -5.85
CA SER A 18 -9.22 15.96 -4.66
C SER A 18 -10.73 15.94 -4.42
N SER A 19 -11.43 17.06 -4.65
CA SER A 19 -12.89 17.14 -4.51
C SER A 19 -13.66 16.53 -5.68
N SER A 20 -13.05 16.47 -6.88
CA SER A 20 -13.72 15.98 -8.09
C SER A 20 -14.00 14.48 -8.10
N ASN A 21 -13.25 13.69 -7.32
CA ASN A 21 -13.31 12.23 -7.27
C ASN A 21 -13.15 11.55 -8.66
N LEU A 22 -12.54 12.25 -9.63
CA LEU A 22 -12.26 11.77 -10.97
C LEU A 22 -10.86 11.16 -11.05
N LYS A 23 -10.61 10.32 -12.06
CA LYS A 23 -9.25 9.87 -12.36
C LYS A 23 -8.40 11.04 -12.84
N ALA A 24 -7.11 11.06 -12.47
CA ALA A 24 -6.17 12.12 -12.87
C ALA A 24 -6.20 12.44 -14.37
N GLN A 25 -6.30 11.41 -15.22
CA GLN A 25 -6.38 11.57 -16.67
C GLN A 25 -7.68 12.24 -17.13
N GLU A 26 -8.81 11.85 -16.56
CA GLU A 26 -10.12 12.46 -16.88
C GLU A 26 -10.19 13.91 -16.41
N TRP A 27 -9.66 14.20 -15.22
CA TRP A 27 -9.60 15.55 -14.68
C TRP A 27 -8.66 16.45 -15.49
N CYS A 28 -7.48 15.94 -15.88
CA CYS A 28 -6.56 16.67 -16.75
C CYS A 28 -7.18 16.98 -18.12
N ASN A 29 -7.88 16.02 -18.72
CA ASN A 29 -8.56 16.21 -19.99
C ASN A 29 -9.67 17.28 -19.90
N LYS A 30 -10.51 17.25 -18.86
CA LYS A 30 -11.55 18.26 -18.63
C LYS A 30 -10.99 19.67 -18.44
N ASN A 31 -9.85 19.79 -17.78
CA ASN A 31 -9.22 21.08 -17.48
C ASN A 31 -8.20 21.54 -18.54
N ASN A 32 -8.05 20.80 -19.65
CA ASN A 32 -7.05 21.06 -20.69
C ASN A 32 -5.62 21.17 -20.14
N LEU A 33 -5.29 20.29 -19.19
CA LEU A 33 -3.98 20.25 -18.54
C LEU A 33 -3.17 19.05 -19.01
N SER A 34 -1.86 19.24 -19.10
CA SER A 34 -0.92 18.14 -19.36
C SER A 34 -0.81 17.23 -18.14
N ILE A 35 -1.07 15.93 -18.35
CA ILE A 35 -0.93 14.89 -17.32
C ILE A 35 0.48 14.88 -16.70
N LYS A 36 1.53 15.15 -17.50
CA LYS A 36 2.92 15.16 -17.03
C LYS A 36 3.15 16.29 -16.04
N THR A 37 2.63 17.48 -16.36
CA THR A 37 2.74 18.65 -15.49
C THR A 37 1.92 18.43 -14.22
N PHE A 38 0.73 17.83 -14.33
CA PHE A 38 -0.08 17.46 -13.17
C PHE A 38 0.67 16.54 -12.20
N TYR A 39 1.23 15.43 -12.69
CA TYR A 39 1.99 14.51 -11.84
C TYR A 39 3.22 15.15 -11.21
N TYR A 40 3.90 16.04 -11.94
CA TYR A 40 5.02 16.81 -11.37
C TYR A 40 4.58 17.62 -10.16
N TRP A 41 3.48 18.37 -10.26
CA TRP A 41 2.96 19.17 -9.16
C TRP A 41 2.43 18.29 -8.03
N LEU A 42 1.64 17.26 -8.35
CA LEU A 42 1.12 16.32 -7.34
C LEU A 42 2.25 15.72 -6.49
N ARG A 43 3.32 15.23 -7.14
CA ARG A 43 4.49 14.69 -6.44
C ARG A 43 5.19 15.74 -5.59
N ARG A 44 5.28 16.97 -6.08
CA ARG A 44 5.87 18.08 -5.34
C ARG A 44 5.09 18.39 -4.06
N PHE A 45 3.77 18.53 -4.14
CA PHE A 45 2.94 18.78 -2.96
C PHE A 45 2.96 17.60 -1.98
N ASN A 46 2.91 16.36 -2.45
CA ASN A 46 3.06 15.18 -1.58
C ASN A 46 4.41 15.15 -0.87
N LYS A 47 5.50 15.58 -1.53
CA LYS A 47 6.81 15.67 -0.89
C LYS A 47 6.83 16.78 0.18
N GLU A 48 6.17 17.91 -0.06
CA GLU A 48 6.06 19.01 0.90
C GLU A 48 5.24 18.61 2.13
N THR A 49 4.15 17.84 1.96
CA THR A 49 3.39 17.30 3.10
C THR A 49 4.23 16.31 3.93
N ILE A 50 4.96 15.42 3.26
CA ILE A 50 5.85 14.44 3.92
C ILE A 50 7.03 15.14 4.61
N SER A 51 7.58 16.21 4.05
CA SER A 51 8.70 16.94 4.65
C SER A 51 8.28 17.81 5.85
N SER A 52 6.98 18.13 5.95
CA SER A 52 6.42 18.90 7.08
C SER A 52 6.02 17.98 8.25
N SER A 53 5.74 16.70 7.99
CA SER A 53 5.70 15.67 9.02
C SER A 53 7.11 15.14 9.23
N ASN A 54 7.74 15.46 10.36
CA ASN A 54 9.11 15.00 10.68
C ASN A 54 9.18 13.49 11.00
N THR A 55 8.38 12.67 10.32
CA THR A 55 8.28 11.22 10.47
C THR A 55 9.11 10.56 9.36
N PRO A 56 10.06 9.66 9.70
CA PRO A 56 10.81 8.92 8.71
C PRO A 56 9.85 8.15 7.79
N ASN A 57 10.29 7.84 6.56
CA ASN A 57 9.55 7.03 5.57
C ASN A 57 8.98 5.76 6.22
N GLU A 58 7.77 5.87 6.76
CA GLU A 58 7.02 4.77 7.32
C GLU A 58 6.17 4.22 6.20
N PHE A 59 6.26 2.91 5.97
CA PHE A 59 5.39 2.22 5.03
C PHE A 59 3.96 2.44 5.50
N VAL A 60 3.22 3.32 4.83
CA VAL A 60 1.79 3.50 5.11
C VAL A 60 1.10 2.22 4.63
N PRO A 61 0.48 1.44 5.52
CA PRO A 61 -0.26 0.27 5.11
C PRO A 61 -1.42 0.73 4.24
N VAL A 62 -1.43 0.28 2.99
CA VAL A 62 -2.58 0.47 2.11
C VAL A 62 -3.70 -0.37 2.72
N THR A 63 -4.74 0.30 3.23
CA THR A 63 -5.98 -0.37 3.60
C THR A 63 -6.63 -0.85 2.31
N VAL A 64 -6.32 -2.09 1.94
CA VAL A 64 -7.12 -2.81 0.96
C VAL A 64 -8.50 -2.90 1.58
N THR A 65 -9.49 -2.19 1.03
CA THR A 65 -10.90 -2.43 1.35
C THR A 65 -11.26 -3.79 0.76
N THR A 66 -10.77 -4.86 1.38
CA THR A 66 -11.38 -6.18 1.25
C THR A 66 -12.75 -6.03 1.84
N GLN A 67 -13.77 -6.10 0.99
CA GLN A 67 -15.14 -6.35 1.43
C GLN A 67 -15.09 -7.45 2.49
N ASP A 68 -15.64 -7.14 3.66
CA ASP A 68 -15.56 -7.95 4.85
C ASP A 68 -16.05 -9.38 4.57
N ILE A 69 -15.11 -10.30 4.34
CA ILE A 69 -15.31 -11.68 4.70
C ILE A 69 -14.75 -11.78 6.11
N ILE A 70 -15.64 -11.62 7.09
CA ILE A 70 -15.38 -11.88 8.50
C ILE A 70 -14.93 -13.34 8.60
N ILE A 71 -13.62 -13.57 8.63
CA ILE A 71 -13.06 -14.84 9.09
C ILE A 71 -12.46 -14.55 10.46
N ASN A 72 -13.28 -14.79 11.49
CA ASN A 72 -12.89 -14.72 12.89
C ASN A 72 -11.89 -15.83 13.24
N ASN A 73 -10.64 -15.73 12.80
CA ASN A 73 -9.57 -16.57 13.33
C ASN A 73 -8.32 -15.70 13.54
N THR A 74 -8.31 -14.95 14.64
CA THR A 74 -7.11 -14.31 15.22
C THR A 74 -6.21 -15.36 15.86
N SER A 75 -5.85 -16.41 15.13
CA SER A 75 -4.89 -17.39 15.61
C SER A 75 -3.58 -17.16 14.89
N VAL A 76 -2.59 -16.71 15.66
CA VAL A 76 -1.22 -16.49 15.17
C VAL A 76 -0.67 -17.87 14.79
N PRO A 77 -0.31 -18.12 13.53
CA PRO A 77 0.18 -19.43 13.12
C PRO A 77 1.52 -19.73 13.81
N ILE A 78 1.71 -20.99 14.17
CA ILE A 78 2.98 -21.49 14.69
C ILE A 78 3.93 -21.64 13.49
N VAL A 79 5.06 -20.93 13.52
CA VAL A 79 6.07 -21.00 12.44
C VAL A 79 7.19 -21.94 12.85
N ILE A 80 7.38 -23.01 12.09
CA ILE A 80 8.49 -23.96 12.24
C ILE A 80 9.57 -23.61 11.21
N ARG A 81 10.82 -23.43 11.65
CA ARG A 81 11.96 -23.17 10.77
C ARG A 81 12.97 -24.30 10.82
N LEU A 82 13.27 -24.89 9.66
CA LEU A 82 14.26 -25.95 9.50
C LEU A 82 15.22 -25.58 8.36
N GLY A 83 16.41 -25.08 8.71
CA GLY A 83 17.36 -24.56 7.73
C GLY A 83 16.74 -23.43 6.89
N ASN A 84 16.60 -23.67 5.58
CA ASN A 84 16.05 -22.72 4.62
C ASN A 84 14.53 -22.88 4.41
N ILE A 85 13.89 -23.79 5.14
CA ILE A 85 12.47 -24.09 5.03
C ILE A 85 11.73 -23.45 6.20
N ALA A 86 10.64 -22.73 5.91
CA ALA A 86 9.70 -22.22 6.89
C ALA A 86 8.32 -22.83 6.63
N ILE A 87 7.66 -23.29 7.68
CA ILE A 87 6.34 -23.92 7.63
C ILE A 87 5.43 -23.16 8.60
N ASP A 88 4.36 -22.59 8.05
CA ASP A 88 3.35 -21.88 8.82
C ASP A 88 2.20 -22.83 9.15
N VAL A 89 2.01 -23.13 10.43
CA VAL A 89 0.98 -24.03 10.93
C VAL A 89 -0.16 -23.20 11.49
N ALA A 90 -1.27 -23.16 10.75
CA ALA A 90 -2.50 -22.51 11.20
C ALA A 90 -3.19 -23.32 12.31
N ASP A 91 -4.06 -22.64 13.05
CA ASP A 91 -4.91 -23.28 14.06
C ASP A 91 -5.86 -24.30 13.44
N GLY A 92 -6.07 -25.42 14.13
CA GLY A 92 -6.83 -26.55 13.60
C GLY A 92 -6.07 -27.43 12.59
N CYS A 93 -4.76 -27.25 12.43
CA CYS A 93 -3.95 -28.18 11.65
C CYS A 93 -4.01 -29.58 12.26
N GLN A 94 -4.51 -30.55 11.50
CA GLN A 94 -4.53 -31.95 11.93
C GLN A 94 -3.10 -32.49 12.06
N THR A 95 -2.78 -33.04 13.22
CA THR A 95 -1.46 -33.57 13.57
C THR A 95 -0.96 -34.62 12.58
N ASP A 96 -1.86 -35.43 12.02
CA ASP A 96 -1.52 -36.44 11.00
C ASP A 96 -1.02 -35.83 9.68
N ASN A 97 -1.59 -34.69 9.28
CA ASN A 97 -1.17 -34.00 8.06
C ASN A 97 0.17 -33.31 8.28
N LEU A 98 0.36 -32.66 9.43
CA LEU A 98 1.65 -32.08 9.80
C LEU A 98 2.74 -33.15 9.87
N ARG A 99 2.44 -34.32 10.45
CA ARG A 99 3.36 -35.45 10.52
C ARG A 99 3.79 -35.94 9.15
N LYS A 100 2.86 -36.16 8.22
CA LYS A 100 3.18 -36.59 6.85
C LYS A 100 4.10 -35.59 6.14
N VAL A 101 3.83 -34.30 6.29
CA VAL A 101 4.67 -33.24 5.71
C VAL A 101 6.08 -33.27 6.31
N LEU A 102 6.20 -33.41 7.63
CA LEU A 102 7.49 -33.49 8.31
C LEU A 102 8.26 -34.78 7.95
N GLU A 103 7.59 -35.93 7.79
CA GLU A 103 8.22 -37.18 7.37
C GLU A 103 8.80 -37.07 5.95
N VAL A 104 8.08 -36.44 5.01
CA VAL A 104 8.58 -36.19 3.65
C VAL A 104 9.77 -35.24 3.68
N LEU A 105 9.69 -34.15 4.45
CA LEU A 105 10.78 -33.18 4.54
C LEU A 105 12.01 -33.73 5.24
N GLY A 106 11.85 -34.65 6.19
CA GLY A 106 12.95 -35.36 6.85
C GLY A 106 13.80 -36.21 5.90
N VAL A 107 13.30 -36.55 4.71
CA VAL A 107 14.10 -37.21 3.66
C VAL A 107 15.09 -36.24 2.99
N TYR A 108 14.81 -34.94 3.05
CA TYR A 108 15.61 -33.89 2.39
C TYR A 108 16.44 -33.05 3.37
N ALA A 109 16.38 -33.35 4.67
CA ALA A 109 17.18 -32.74 5.73
C ALA A 109 18.44 -33.56 6.02
#